data_AF-A0A3Q9GBP4-F1
#
_entry.id   AF-A0A3Q9GBP4-F1
#
_cell.length_a   1.000
_cell.length_b   1.000
_cell.length_c   1.000
_cell.angle_alpha   90.00
_cell.angle_beta   90.00
_cell.angle_gamma   90.00
#
_symmetry.space_group_name_H-M   'P 1'
#
loop_
_entity.id
_entity.type
_entity.pdbx_description
1 polymer ?
#
loop_
_entity_poly.entity_id
_entity_poly.type
_entity_poly.pdbx_seq_one_letter_code
_entity_poly.pdbx_strand_id
1 'polypeptide(L)' 'MSIFLEFIPNIFAALAFDFILYITGASVLRVISLGFFKYQLHSYGEYKKLKGRSKNDYLMPYIVGVSFYVLIFCLIAQLN' A
#
# COMPACT_ATOMS: atom_id res chain seq x y z
N MET A 1 -31.85 9.81 2.58
CA MET A 1 -31.59 8.49 1.94
C MET A 1 -30.33 8.62 1.09
N SER A 2 -29.12 8.59 1.70
CA SER A 2 -27.86 8.56 0.93
C SER A 2 -26.59 8.25 1.74
N ILE A 3 -26.66 7.96 3.05
CA ILE A 3 -25.46 7.64 3.83
C ILE A 3 -24.75 6.40 3.24
N PHE A 4 -25.51 5.41 2.77
CA PHE A 4 -24.97 4.23 2.09
C PHE A 4 -24.28 4.55 0.76
N LEU A 5 -24.75 5.55 0.00
CA LEU A 5 -24.17 5.95 -1.29
C LEU A 5 -22.86 6.74 -1.13
N GLU A 6 -22.66 7.43 -0.01
CA GLU A 6 -21.36 8.06 0.32
C GLU A 6 -20.39 7.07 0.97
N PHE A 7 -20.89 6.08 1.72
CA PHE A 7 -20.04 5.07 2.37
C PHE A 7 -19.39 4.10 1.38
N ILE A 8 -20.09 3.69 0.33
CA ILE A 8 -19.55 2.76 -0.68
C ILE A 8 -18.27 3.32 -1.34
N PRO A 9 -18.25 4.53 -1.92
CA PRO A 9 -17.06 5.10 -2.52
C PRO A 9 -15.98 5.40 -1.48
N ASN A 10 -16.33 5.76 -0.24
CA ASN A 10 -15.34 6.01 0.81
C ASN A 10 -14.64 4.72 1.28
N ILE A 11 -15.38 3.61 1.41
CA ILE A 11 -14.81 2.30 1.73
C ILE A 11 -13.97 1.78 0.55
N PHE A 12 -14.44 1.95 -0.68
CA PHE A 12 -13.66 1.61 -1.88
C PHE A 12 -12.38 2.45 -1.98
N ALA A 13 -12.45 3.74 -1.68
CA ALA A 13 -11.29 4.62 -1.63
C ALA A 13 -10.31 4.16 -0.56
N ALA A 14 -10.75 3.86 0.66
CA ALA A 14 -9.89 3.35 1.72
C ALA A 14 -9.22 2.02 1.35
N LEU A 15 -9.95 1.09 0.73
CA LEU A 15 -9.41 -0.18 0.24
C LEU A 15 -8.42 -0.01 -0.91
N ALA A 16 -8.75 0.87 -1.86
CA ALA A 16 -7.87 1.21 -2.96
C ALA A 16 -6.59 1.87 -2.45
N PHE A 17 -6.69 2.79 -1.48
CA PHE A 17 -5.55 3.48 -0.89
C PHE A 17 -4.62 2.52 -0.16
N ASP A 18 -5.19 1.61 0.62
CA ASP A 18 -4.46 0.58 1.37
C ASP A 18 -3.77 -0.42 0.41
N PHE A 19 -4.42 -0.78 -0.70
CA PHE A 19 -3.80 -1.60 -1.75
C PHE A 19 -2.72 -0.84 -2.55
N ILE A 20 -2.93 0.44 -2.86
CA ILE A 20 -1.96 1.30 -3.55
C ILE A 20 -0.71 1.49 -2.67
N LEU A 21 -0.88 1.73 -1.37
CA LEU A 21 0.24 1.82 -0.43
C LEU A 21 1.06 0.54 -0.42
N TYR A 22 0.40 -0.61 -0.35
CA TYR A 22 1.10 -1.89 -0.43
C TYR A 22 1.82 -2.09 -1.75
N ILE A 23 1.14 -1.92 -2.89
CA ILE A 23 1.73 -2.23 -4.20
C ILE A 23 2.92 -1.31 -4.47
N THR A 24 2.82 -0.05 -4.03
CA THR A 24 3.91 0.93 -4.11
C THR A 24 5.07 0.51 -3.21
N GLY A 25 4.81 0.20 -1.94
CA GLY A 25 5.85 -0.23 -1.01
C GLY A 25 6.55 -1.53 -1.42
N ALA A 26 5.79 -2.52 -1.87
CA ALA A 26 6.32 -3.78 -2.40
C ALA A 26 7.14 -3.55 -3.68
N SER A 27 6.69 -2.66 -4.56
CA SER A 27 7.44 -2.27 -5.77
C SER A 27 8.73 -1.55 -5.43
N VAL A 28 8.70 -0.61 -4.48
CA VAL A 28 9.88 0.12 -3.99
C VAL A 28 10.87 -0.84 -3.36
N LEU A 29 10.44 -1.76 -2.49
CA LEU A 29 11.27 -2.82 -1.93
C LEU A 29 11.89 -3.68 -3.03
N ARG A 30 11.13 -4.04 -4.07
CA ARG A 30 11.61 -4.84 -5.21
C ARG A 30 12.69 -4.11 -6.01
N VAL A 31 12.51 -2.80 -6.25
CA VAL A 31 13.46 -1.95 -6.97
C VAL A 31 14.74 -1.74 -6.16
N ILE A 32 14.62 -1.35 -4.89
CA ILE A 32 15.77 -1.12 -4.00
C ILE A 32 16.54 -2.42 -3.77
N SER A 33 15.84 -3.54 -3.65
CA SER A 33 16.47 -4.84 -3.44
C SER A 33 17.09 -5.42 -4.72
N LEU A 34 17.04 -4.75 -5.88
CA LEU A 34 17.54 -5.28 -7.16
C LEU A 34 17.01 -6.70 -7.48
N GLY A 35 15.77 -7.00 -7.06
CA GLY A 35 15.18 -8.33 -7.21
C GLY A 35 15.74 -9.43 -6.28
N PHE A 36 16.62 -9.09 -5.33
CA PHE A 36 17.19 -10.04 -4.37
C PHE A 36 16.14 -10.56 -3.36
N PHE A 37 15.32 -9.66 -2.83
CA PHE A 37 14.10 -10.02 -2.15
C PHE A 37 13.01 -10.31 -3.18
N LYS A 38 12.70 -11.59 -3.36
CA LYS A 38 11.47 -12.04 -4.03
C LYS A 38 10.25 -11.74 -3.15
N TYR A 39 10.02 -10.48 -2.80
CA TYR A 39 8.69 -10.06 -2.34
C TYR A 39 7.74 -10.29 -3.52
N GLN A 40 6.94 -11.34 -3.42
CA GLN A 40 5.95 -11.67 -4.42
C GLN A 40 4.89 -10.56 -4.37
N LEU A 41 4.67 -9.90 -5.52
CA LEU A 41 3.55 -9.00 -5.67
C LEU A 41 2.29 -9.84 -5.67
N HIS A 42 1.67 -9.95 -4.51
CA HIS A 42 0.44 -10.71 -4.34
C HIS A 42 -0.72 -9.97 -5.01
N SER A 43 -1.53 -10.71 -5.77
CA SER A 43 -2.79 -10.18 -6.33
C SER A 43 -3.73 -9.75 -5.19
N TYR A 44 -4.64 -8.82 -5.44
CA TYR A 44 -5.58 -8.32 -4.43
C TYR A 44 -6.33 -9.44 -3.66
N GLY A 45 -6.65 -10.55 -4.33
CA GLY A 45 -7.27 -11.72 -3.70
C GLY A 45 -6.34 -12.48 -2.75
N GLU A 46 -5.05 -12.57 -3.08
CA GLU A 46 -4.02 -13.15 -2.22
C GLU A 46 -3.65 -12.20 -1.08
N TYR A 47 -3.57 -10.90 -1.37
CA TYR A 47 -3.45 -9.86 -0.36
C TYR A 47 -4.53 -10.04 0.71
N LYS A 48 -5.81 -10.02 0.31
CA LYS A 48 -6.92 -10.09 1.28
C LYS A 48 -6.83 -11.33 2.17
N LYS A 49 -6.35 -12.46 1.64
CA LYS A 49 -6.10 -13.70 2.41
C LYS A 49 -4.91 -13.58 3.35
N LEU A 50 -3.81 -12.99 2.90
CA LEU A 50 -2.58 -12.80 3.69
C LEU A 50 -2.77 -11.77 4.81
N LYS A 51 -3.47 -10.65 4.54
CA LYS A 51 -3.85 -9.64 5.54
C LYS A 51 -4.58 -10.27 6.74
N GLY A 52 -5.40 -11.29 6.47
CA GLY A 52 -6.15 -12.01 7.49
C GLY A 52 -5.36 -13.11 8.22
N ARG A 53 -4.24 -13.60 7.67
CA ARG A 53 -3.47 -14.74 8.22
C ARG A 53 -2.11 -14.37 8.81
N SER A 54 -1.37 -13.46 8.19
CA SER A 54 0.02 -13.12 8.56
C SER A 54 0.16 -11.60 8.57
N LYS A 55 0.17 -11.02 9.78
CA LYS A 55 0.38 -9.58 9.96
C LYS A 55 1.79 -9.15 9.54
N ASN A 56 2.78 -10.02 9.71
CA ASN A 56 4.19 -9.64 9.64
C ASN A 56 4.72 -9.49 8.20
N ASP A 57 4.35 -10.38 7.28
CA ASP A 57 4.82 -10.30 5.88
C ASP A 57 4.27 -9.06 5.16
N TYR A 58 3.16 -8.50 5.67
CA TYR A 58 2.48 -7.36 5.08
C TYR A 58 2.85 -6.02 5.71
N LEU A 59 3.31 -6.02 6.96
CA LEU A 59 3.74 -4.81 7.67
C LEU A 59 4.93 -4.14 6.96
N MET A 60 5.87 -4.94 6.46
CA MET A 60 7.11 -4.40 5.90
C MET A 60 6.88 -3.63 4.58
N PRO A 61 6.14 -4.17 3.58
CA PRO A 61 5.78 -3.40 2.39
C PRO A 61 4.89 -2.21 2.71
N TYR A 62 3.98 -2.33 3.69
CA TYR A 62 3.11 -1.22 4.09
C TYR A 62 3.90 -0.05 4.69
N ILE A 63 4.85 -0.31 5.60
CA ILE A 63 5.70 0.72 6.21
C ILE A 63 6.54 1.41 5.14
N VAL A 64 7.10 0.67 4.19
CA VAL A 64 7.88 1.24 3.08
C VAL A 64 7.01 2.09 2.17
N GLY A 65 5.79 1.63 1.87
CA GLY A 65 4.81 2.41 1.09
C GLY A 65 4.47 3.74 1.75
N VAL A 66 4.14 3.72 3.04
CA VAL A 66 3.88 4.96 3.81
C VAL A 66 5.09 5.88 3.81
N SER A 67 6.29 5.33 4.07
CA SER A 67 7.53 6.10 4.11
C SER A 67 7.83 6.76 2.76
N PHE A 68 7.55 6.08 1.65
CA PHE A 68 7.71 6.61 0.30
C PHE A 68 6.80 7.80 0.03
N TYR A 69 5.52 7.73 0.42
CA TYR A 69 4.60 8.85 0.26
C TYR A 69 4.94 10.04 1.17
N VAL A 70 5.39 9.78 2.41
CA VAL A 70 5.88 10.84 3.31
C VAL A 70 7.10 11.55 2.72
N LEU A 71 8.05 10.79 2.16
CA LEU A 71 9.22 11.36 1.48
C LEU A 71 8.83 12.22 0.28
N ILE A 72 7.92 11.74 -0.57
CA ILE A 72 7.39 12.53 -1.70
C ILE A 72 6.77 13.83 -1.19
N PHE A 73 5.96 13.76 -0.13
CA PHE A 73 5.31 14.94 0.43
C PHE A 73 6.33 15.94 0.98
N CYS A 74 7.35 15.47 1.72
CA CYS A 74 8.45 16.30 2.18
C CYS A 74 9.23 16.94 1.03
N LEU A 75 9.51 16.20 -0.05
CA LEU A 75 10.19 16.73 -1.22
C LEU A 75 9.38 17.81 -1.92
N ILE A 76 8.08 17.61 -2.10
CA ILE A 76 7.18 18.63 -2.68
C ILE A 76 7.15 19.88 -1.80
N ALA A 77 7.01 19.70 -0.48
CA ALA A 77 6.99 20.81 0.47
C ALA A 77 8.32 21.57 0.53
N GLN A 78 9.45 20.92 0.23
CA GLN A 78 10.75 21.58 0.15
C GLN A 78 10.96 22.29 -1.20
N LEU A 79 10.35 21.77 -2.28
CA LEU A 79 10.47 22.35 -3.62
C LEU A 79 9.57 23.57 -3.84
N ASN A 80 8.52 23.71 -3.02
CA ASN A 80 7.53 24.79 -3.06
C ASN A 80 7.82 25.85 -1.99
#